data_AF-A0A6N9T9N0-F1
#
_entry.id   AF-A0A6N9T9N0-F1
#
_cell.length_a   1.000
_cell.length_b   1.000
_cell.length_c   1.000
_cell.angle_alpha   90.00
_cell.angle_beta   90.00
_cell.angle_gamma   90.00
#
_symmetry.space_group_name_H-M   'P 1'
#
loop_
_entity.id
_entity.type
_entity.pdbx_description
1 polymer ?
#
loop_
_entity_poly.entity_id
_entity_poly.type
_entity_poly.pdbx_seq_one_letter_code
_entity_poly.pdbx_strand_id
1 'polypeptide(L)' 'MWFACARRGRETLRKVEHFGDIGRDPIRAKCLRTALLMIREMIA' A
#
# COMPACT_ATOMS: atom_id res chain seq x y z
N MET A 1 -3.36 -1.17 8.89
CA MET A 1 -2.03 -1.11 8.25
C MET A 1 -1.89 0.25 7.59
N TRP A 2 -0.84 0.98 7.92
CA TRP A 2 -0.58 2.30 7.36
C TRP A 2 0.44 2.18 6.23
N PHE A 3 0.16 2.84 5.11
CA PHE A 3 1.03 2.87 3.95
C PHE A 3 1.36 4.31 3.56
N ALA A 4 2.58 4.52 3.11
CA ALA A 4 3.02 5.74 2.44
C ALA A 4 3.83 5.38 1.19
N CYS A 5 3.68 6.15 0.12
CA CYS A 5 4.44 5.98 -1.12
C CYS A 5 4.90 7.35 -1.62
N ALA A 6 6.22 7.54 -1.66
CA ALA A 6 6.84 8.79 -2.09
C ALA A 6 7.55 8.59 -3.44
N ARG A 7 7.51 9.62 -4.29
CA ARG A 7 8.25 9.68 -5.56
C ARG A 7 8.70 11.11 -5.80
N ARG A 8 9.92 11.28 -6.33
CA ARG A 8 10.45 12.60 -6.70
C ARG A 8 9.47 13.34 -7.63
N GLY A 9 9.19 14.60 -7.31
CA GLY A 9 8.31 15.46 -8.10
C GLY A 9 6.80 15.19 -7.93
N ARG A 10 6.40 14.35 -6.96
CA ARG A 10 5.00 14.10 -6.60
C ARG A 10 4.79 14.28 -5.10
N GLU A 11 3.55 14.58 -4.72
CA GLU A 11 3.12 14.52 -3.33
C GLU A 11 3.17 13.07 -2.81
N THR A 12 3.49 12.89 -1.52
CA THR A 12 3.50 11.56 -0.91
C THR A 12 2.08 11.05 -0.72
N LEU A 13 1.75 9.91 -1.31
CA LEU A 13 0.47 9.25 -1.09
C LEU A 13 0.47 8.54 0.26
N ARG A 14 -0.64 8.66 0.99
CA ARG A 14 -0.90 7.92 2.23
C ARG A 14 -2.18 7.09 2.12
N LYS A 15 -2.18 5.90 2.71
CA LYS A 15 -3.37 5.03 2.75
C LYS A 15 -3.44 4.26 4.05
N VAL A 16 -4.66 4.04 4.55
CA VAL A 16 -4.93 3.16 5.70
C VAL A 16 -5.80 2.01 5.23
N GLU A 17 -5.36 0.79 5.51
CA GLU A 17 -6.12 -0.42 5.21
C GLU A 17 -6.45 -1.17 6.50
N HIS A 18 -7.69 -1.64 6.61
CA HIS A 18 -8.15 -2.51 7.68
C HIS A 18 -8.45 -3.88 7.08
N PHE A 19 -7.47 -4.79 7.14
CA PHE A 19 -7.59 -6.11 6.48
C PHE A 19 -8.46 -7.12 7.24
N GLY A 20 -8.82 -6.83 8.48
CA GLY A 20 -9.48 -7.75 9.39
C GLY A 20 -8.55 -8.86 9.90
N ASP A 21 -9.12 -9.79 10.67
CA ASP A 21 -8.42 -10.97 11.16
C ASP A 21 -8.49 -12.10 10.12
N ILE A 22 -7.49 -12.14 9.24
CA ILE A 22 -7.36 -13.13 8.16
C ILE A 22 -6.06 -13.94 8.26
N GLY A 23 -5.39 -13.87 9.41
CA GLY A 23 -4.08 -14.47 9.61
C GLY A 23 -2.92 -13.75 8.93
N ARG A 24 -1.70 -14.16 9.32
CA ARG A 24 -0.44 -13.48 8.99
C ARG A 24 -0.14 -13.46 7.49
N ASP A 25 -0.20 -14.62 6.83
CA ASP A 25 0.24 -14.74 5.44
C ASP A 25 -0.72 -14.04 4.46
N PRO A 26 -2.05 -14.16 4.60
CA PRO A 26 -2.98 -13.38 3.78
C PRO A 26 -2.86 -11.87 4.01
N ILE A 27 -2.62 -11.40 5.25
CA ILE A 27 -2.34 -9.98 5.53
C ILE A 27 -1.10 -9.52 4.73
N ARG A 28 0.00 -10.27 4.79
CA ARG A 28 1.24 -9.91 4.08
C ARG A 28 1.04 -9.85 2.56
N ALA A 29 0.33 -10.83 1.99
CA ALA A 29 0.00 -10.82 0.57
C ALA A 29 -0.88 -9.62 0.17
N LYS A 30 -1.86 -9.24 1.01
CA LYS A 30 -2.67 -8.02 0.79
C LYS A 30 -1.81 -6.75 0.89
N CYS A 31 -0.87 -6.68 1.84
CA CYS A 31 0.04 -5.54 1.96
C CYS A 31 0.89 -5.36 0.71
N LEU A 32 1.47 -6.44 0.18
CA LEU A 32 2.26 -6.39 -1.05
C LEU A 32 1.41 -5.88 -2.23
N ARG A 33 0.19 -6.41 -2.39
CA ARG A 33 -0.74 -5.93 -3.42
C ARG A 33 -1.06 -4.43 -3.28
N THR A 34 -1.38 -3.96 -2.08
CA THR A 34 -1.64 -2.52 -1.82
C THR A 34 -0.42 -1.67 -2.17
N ALA A 35 0.78 -2.07 -1.77
CA ALA A 35 2.01 -1.33 -2.08
C ALA A 35 2.26 -1.25 -3.59
N LEU A 36 2.09 -2.35 -4.33
CA LEU A 36 2.24 -2.36 -5.80
C LEU A 36 1.22 -1.46 -6.50
N LEU A 37 -0.02 -1.42 -6.02
CA LEU A 37 -1.03 -0.51 -6.54
C LEU A 37 -0.67 0.95 -6.30
N MET A 38 -0.17 1.30 -5.11
CA MET A 38 0.29 2.66 -4.80
C MET A 38 1.49 3.04 -5.67
N ILE A 39 2.45 2.14 -5.89
CA ILE A 39 3.58 2.39 -6.81
C ILE A 39 3.09 2.63 -8.23
N ARG A 40 2.13 1.83 -8.71
CA ARG A 40 1.50 2.00 -10.03
C ARG A 40 0.83 3.36 -10.17
N GLU A 41 0.11 3.80 -9.14
CA GLU A 41 -0.51 5.13 -9.08
C GLU A 41 0.53 6.26 -9.15
N MET A 42 1.68 6.09 -8.48
CA MET A 42 2.76 7.09 -8.51
C MET A 42 3.48 7.21 -9.86
N ILE A 43 3.37 6.23 -10.75
CA ILE A 43 4.02 6.24 -12.08
C ILE A 43 3.08 6.56 -13.24
N ALA A 44 1.75 6.53 -13.03
CA ALA A 44 0.74 6.92 -14.02
C ALA A 44 0.62 8.45 -14.14
#